data_AF-A0A7X4FJ95-F1
#
_entry.id   AF-A0A7X4FJ95-F1
#
_cell.length_a   1.000
_cell.length_b   1.000
_cell.length_c   1.000
_cell.angle_alpha   90.00
_cell.angle_beta   90.00
_cell.angle_gamma   90.00
#
_symmetry.space_group_name_H-M   'P 1'
#
loop_
_entity.id
_entity.type
_entity.pdbx_description
1 polymer ?
#
loop_
_entity_poly.entity_id
_entity_poly.type
_entity_poly.pdbx_seq_one_letter_code
_entity_poly.pdbx_strand_id
1 'polypeptide(L)'
;MPVPHQIREQINKLVGYLVEVGLADDQAFAFQRSMRNNRIQVTFEGSEHVSIALRNRAYGESYQHLVQARAYNVKMLDGALIQMMYEFAGESLQRHRLAFFPAPHLEEFQNNPDIYLEDTIYADMVARHIVPFPVRFDYNARNSRETLAHPLSHLTLGQYKNCRIPVTAPVTPFWFIDFILRNFYHPEWAERLPNRGDSFAKSILPSEQGVVHVVIPS
;
A
#
# COMPACT_ATOMS: atom_id res chain seq x y z
N MET A 1 4.98 -16.70 11.32
CA MET A 1 4.52 -15.29 11.17
C MET A 1 5.74 -14.47 10.79
N PRO A 2 5.64 -13.56 9.81
CA PRO A 2 6.77 -12.77 9.34
C PRO A 2 7.40 -11.91 10.44
N VAL A 3 8.72 -11.93 10.54
CA VAL A 3 9.52 -11.06 11.42
C VAL A 3 10.11 -9.88 10.62
N PRO A 4 10.69 -8.84 11.26
CA PRO A 4 11.10 -7.62 10.56
C PRO A 4 12.02 -7.83 9.34
N HIS A 5 12.98 -8.77 9.40
CA HIS A 5 13.93 -8.98 8.30
C HIS A 5 13.28 -9.63 7.09
N GLN A 6 12.35 -10.57 7.31
CA GLN A 6 11.56 -11.20 6.26
C GLN A 6 10.67 -10.18 5.56
N ILE A 7 10.03 -9.27 6.31
CA ILE A 7 9.22 -8.20 5.72
C ILE A 7 10.07 -7.25 4.88
N ARG A 8 11.23 -6.81 5.38
CA ARG A 8 12.16 -5.96 4.60
C ARG A 8 12.57 -6.64 3.30
N GLU A 9 12.98 -7.90 3.38
CA GLU A 9 13.41 -8.68 2.21
C GLU A 9 12.28 -8.90 1.21
N GLN A 10 11.07 -9.16 1.70
CA GLN A 10 9.91 -9.31 0.83
C GLN A 10 9.57 -7.99 0.12
N ILE A 11 9.57 -6.85 0.83
CA ILE A 11 9.40 -5.53 0.20
C ILE A 11 10.45 -5.34 -0.90
N ASN A 12 11.73 -5.59 -0.61
CA ASN A 12 12.80 -5.34 -1.58
C ASN A 12 12.72 -6.27 -2.80
N LYS A 13 12.30 -7.53 -2.61
CA LYS A 13 12.05 -8.45 -3.73
C LYS A 13 10.88 -7.97 -4.61
N LEU A 14 9.81 -7.49 -4.01
CA LEU A 14 8.64 -6.98 -4.74
C LEU A 14 8.96 -5.68 -5.49
N VAL A 15 9.69 -4.76 -4.84
CA VAL A 15 10.19 -3.54 -5.50
C VAL A 15 11.10 -3.90 -6.67
N GLY A 16 12.04 -4.84 -6.47
CA GLY A 16 12.92 -5.32 -7.52
C GLY A 16 12.16 -5.96 -8.69
N TYR A 17 11.13 -6.75 -8.40
CA TYR A 17 10.25 -7.32 -9.41
C TYR A 17 9.56 -6.22 -10.25
N LEU A 18 8.95 -5.22 -9.61
CA LEU A 18 8.27 -4.12 -10.30
C LEU A 18 9.22 -3.32 -11.20
N VAL A 19 10.49 -3.17 -10.79
CA VAL A 19 11.55 -2.58 -11.62
C VAL A 19 11.90 -3.50 -12.81
N GLU A 20 12.09 -4.79 -12.56
CA GLU A 20 12.48 -5.78 -13.58
C GLU A 20 11.43 -5.91 -14.70
N VAL A 21 10.14 -5.89 -14.36
CA VAL A 21 9.06 -5.95 -15.35
C VAL A 21 8.73 -4.58 -15.97
N GLY A 22 9.47 -3.53 -15.62
CA GLY A 22 9.32 -2.21 -16.21
C GLY A 22 8.05 -1.46 -15.76
N LEU A 23 7.50 -1.76 -14.58
CA LEU A 23 6.33 -1.07 -14.04
C LEU A 23 6.67 0.12 -13.13
N ALA A 24 7.93 0.25 -12.71
CA ALA A 24 8.40 1.32 -11.82
C ALA A 24 9.16 2.41 -12.60
N ASP A 25 8.73 3.67 -12.43
CA ASP A 25 9.43 4.88 -12.88
C ASP A 25 10.54 5.28 -11.89
N ASP A 26 10.26 5.11 -10.59
CA ASP A 26 11.20 5.41 -9.51
C ASP A 26 10.96 4.53 -8.29
N GLN A 27 11.99 4.31 -7.46
CA GLN A 27 11.96 3.34 -6.38
C GLN A 27 12.81 3.73 -5.17
N ALA A 28 12.38 3.26 -4.00
CA ALA A 28 13.14 3.27 -2.76
C ALA A 28 12.99 1.91 -2.05
N PHE A 29 14.13 1.23 -1.86
CA PHE A 29 14.18 -0.02 -1.13
C PHE A 29 13.95 0.21 0.37
N ALA A 30 13.31 -0.76 1.02
CA ALA A 30 13.07 -0.74 2.44
C ALA A 30 14.35 -1.05 3.24
N PHE A 31 14.50 -0.35 4.36
CA PHE A 31 15.52 -0.58 5.36
C PHE A 31 14.89 -0.82 6.74
N GLN A 32 15.72 -1.26 7.69
CA GLN A 32 15.35 -1.41 9.08
C GLN A 32 15.97 -0.31 9.93
N ARG A 33 15.18 0.23 10.85
CA ARG A 33 15.65 1.18 11.86
C ARG A 33 15.21 0.75 13.24
N SER A 34 16.18 0.56 14.12
CA SER A 34 15.94 0.39 15.54
C SER A 34 15.54 1.71 16.18
N MET A 35 14.49 1.68 16.99
CA MET A 35 13.92 2.80 17.71
C MET A 35 14.02 2.55 19.22
N ARG A 36 13.75 3.58 20.03
CA ARG A 36 13.66 3.42 21.50
C ARG A 36 12.66 2.33 21.88
N ASN A 37 12.88 1.70 23.04
CA ASN A 37 12.03 0.64 23.61
C ASN A 37 11.93 -0.64 22.76
N ASN A 38 13.05 -1.07 22.17
CA ASN A 38 13.15 -2.31 21.38
C ASN A 38 12.14 -2.39 20.22
N ARG A 39 11.81 -1.24 19.62
CA ARG A 39 10.93 -1.16 18.46
C ARG A 39 11.76 -1.18 17.18
N ILE A 40 11.27 -1.89 16.17
CA ILE A 40 11.92 -1.99 14.87
C ILE A 40 10.95 -1.47 13.83
N GLN A 41 11.38 -0.51 13.02
CA GLN A 41 10.62 -0.05 11.86
C GLN A 41 11.22 -0.63 10.59
N VAL A 42 10.35 -1.14 9.72
CA VAL A 42 10.67 -1.44 8.32
C VAL A 42 10.02 -0.35 7.48
N THR A 43 10.84 0.48 6.85
CA THR A 43 10.39 1.71 6.18
C THR A 43 11.33 2.07 5.03
N PHE A 44 11.09 3.20 4.38
CA PHE A 44 11.86 3.74 3.25
C PHE A 44 12.31 5.18 3.53
N GLU A 45 13.22 5.68 2.68
CA GLU A 45 13.76 7.04 2.78
C GLU A 45 12.67 8.09 2.50
N GLY A 46 12.63 9.19 3.25
CA GLY A 46 11.57 10.19 3.14
C GLY A 46 10.24 9.81 3.82
N SER A 47 10.16 8.65 4.49
CA SER A 47 8.95 8.19 5.18
C SER A 47 8.45 9.11 6.30
N GLU A 48 9.28 9.99 6.84
CA GLU A 48 8.91 11.04 7.78
C GLU A 48 7.91 12.06 7.19
N HIS A 49 7.98 12.31 5.88
CA HIS A 49 7.11 13.25 5.18
C HIS A 49 5.69 12.72 4.98
N VAL A 50 5.47 11.41 5.10
CA VAL A 50 4.14 10.77 5.00
C VAL A 50 3.14 11.38 5.98
N SER A 51 3.57 11.62 7.22
CA SER A 51 2.70 12.17 8.26
C SER A 51 2.30 13.64 8.02
N ILE A 52 3.12 14.36 7.26
CA ILE A 52 2.93 15.78 6.94
C ILE A 52 1.93 15.92 5.77
N ALA A 53 2.02 15.03 4.77
CA ALA A 53 1.15 15.03 3.59
C ALA A 53 -0.33 14.78 3.89
N LEU A 54 -0.65 14.11 4.99
CA LEU A 54 -2.00 13.62 5.29
C LEU A 54 -2.82 14.55 6.21
N ARG A 55 -2.31 15.75 6.52
CA ARG A 55 -3.03 16.73 7.34
C ARG A 55 -4.02 17.53 6.49
N ASN A 56 -5.29 17.14 6.49
CA ASN A 56 -6.44 17.92 6.01
C ASN A 56 -6.19 18.73 4.72
N ARG A 57 -5.77 18.03 3.65
CA ARG A 57 -5.48 18.59 2.32
C ARG A 57 -6.32 17.89 1.26
N ALA A 58 -6.53 18.57 0.13
CA ALA A 58 -7.11 17.93 -1.04
C ALA A 58 -6.20 16.78 -1.53
N TYR A 59 -6.79 15.75 -2.13
CA TYR A 59 -6.05 14.58 -2.59
C TYR A 59 -4.84 14.94 -3.48
N GLY A 60 -5.03 15.81 -4.46
CA GLY A 60 -3.96 16.24 -5.37
C GLY A 60 -2.81 16.92 -4.65
N GLU A 61 -3.07 17.76 -3.64
CA GLU A 61 -2.02 18.40 -2.84
C GLU A 61 -1.26 17.39 -1.98
N SER A 62 -1.98 16.45 -1.35
CA SER A 62 -1.35 15.36 -0.60
C SER A 62 -0.45 14.52 -1.51
N TYR A 63 -0.93 14.15 -2.70
CA TYR A 63 -0.16 13.41 -3.69
C TYR A 63 1.09 14.17 -4.12
N GLN A 64 0.97 15.45 -4.52
CA GLN A 64 2.11 16.26 -4.96
C GLN A 64 3.17 16.39 -3.86
N HIS A 65 2.75 16.53 -2.59
CA HIS A 65 3.71 16.56 -1.50
C HIS A 65 4.46 15.23 -1.33
N LEU A 66 3.77 14.09 -1.49
CA LEU A 66 4.41 12.77 -1.45
C LEU A 66 5.41 12.58 -2.60
N VAL A 67 5.08 13.04 -3.82
CA VAL A 67 5.98 13.02 -4.97
C VAL A 67 7.23 13.88 -4.71
N GLN A 68 7.03 15.14 -4.33
CA GLN A 68 8.14 16.09 -4.09
C GLN A 68 9.09 15.62 -2.98
N ALA A 69 8.54 14.98 -1.94
CA ALA A 69 9.33 14.43 -0.85
C ALA A 69 9.90 13.02 -1.14
N ARG A 70 9.66 12.46 -2.34
CA ARG A 70 9.98 11.08 -2.70
C ARG A 70 9.53 10.06 -1.64
N ALA A 71 8.38 10.32 -1.03
CA ALA A 71 7.89 9.58 0.13
C ALA A 71 7.11 8.33 -0.31
N TYR A 72 7.77 7.39 -0.99
CA TYR A 72 7.17 6.13 -1.47
C TYR A 72 8.23 5.04 -1.62
N ASN A 73 7.78 3.77 -1.68
CA ASN A 73 8.63 2.66 -2.09
C ASN A 73 8.73 2.55 -3.61
N VAL A 74 7.62 2.82 -4.31
CA VAL A 74 7.55 2.75 -5.77
C VAL A 74 6.69 3.89 -6.28
N LYS A 75 7.17 4.58 -7.30
CA LYS A 75 6.36 5.37 -8.23
C LYS A 75 6.22 4.55 -9.50
N MET A 76 4.99 4.17 -9.81
CA MET A 76 4.64 3.40 -10.99
C MET A 76 4.78 4.27 -12.25
N LEU A 77 4.87 3.65 -13.44
CA LEU A 77 4.97 4.38 -14.72
C LEU A 77 3.83 5.37 -14.95
N ASP A 78 2.63 5.04 -14.50
CA ASP A 78 1.44 5.89 -14.57
C ASP A 78 1.42 7.01 -13.50
N GLY A 79 2.49 7.12 -12.70
CA GLY A 79 2.65 8.05 -11.59
C GLY A 79 2.10 7.56 -10.26
N ALA A 80 1.38 6.44 -10.18
CA ALA A 80 0.81 5.98 -8.93
C ALA A 80 1.88 5.66 -7.88
N LEU A 81 1.63 5.95 -6.60
CA LEU A 81 2.61 5.75 -5.53
C LEU A 81 2.22 4.57 -4.65
N ILE A 82 3.20 3.72 -4.32
CA ILE A 82 3.06 2.60 -3.38
C ILE A 82 3.92 2.86 -2.14
N GLN A 83 3.33 2.73 -0.96
CA GLN A 83 3.98 2.88 0.34
C GLN A 83 3.76 1.62 1.18
N MET A 84 4.83 1.11 1.79
CA MET A 84 4.82 -0.05 2.66
C MET A 84 5.63 0.23 3.92
N MET A 85 4.94 0.42 5.05
CA MET A 85 5.56 0.74 6.34
C MET A 85 5.09 -0.23 7.41
N TYR A 86 6.03 -0.79 8.18
CA TYR A 86 5.75 -1.71 9.29
C TYR A 86 6.50 -1.29 10.55
N GLU A 87 5.92 -1.64 11.69
CA GLU A 87 6.52 -1.39 12.99
C GLU A 87 6.29 -2.57 13.93
N PHE A 88 7.36 -3.01 14.56
CA PHE A 88 7.43 -4.18 15.42
C PHE A 88 7.91 -3.82 16.82
N ALA A 89 7.60 -4.67 17.80
CA ALA A 89 8.23 -4.74 19.10
C ALA A 89 8.88 -6.13 19.22
N GLY A 90 10.20 -6.20 19.10
CA GLY A 90 10.88 -7.46 18.79
C GLY A 90 10.35 -8.05 17.48
N GLU A 91 9.81 -9.27 17.53
CA GLU A 91 9.22 -9.97 16.38
C GLU A 91 7.70 -9.76 16.25
N SER A 92 7.06 -9.14 17.24
CA SER A 92 5.61 -8.92 17.25
C SER A 92 5.24 -7.69 16.42
N LEU A 93 4.40 -7.87 15.40
CA LEU A 93 3.87 -6.76 14.61
C LEU A 93 2.97 -5.87 15.48
N GLN A 94 3.26 -4.57 15.48
CA GLN A 94 2.53 -3.57 16.25
C GLN A 94 1.66 -2.67 15.35
N ARG A 95 2.18 -2.33 14.17
CA ARG A 95 1.49 -1.45 13.23
C ARG A 95 1.96 -1.73 11.80
N HIS A 96 1.07 -1.58 10.83
CA HIS A 96 1.48 -1.33 9.45
C HIS A 96 0.59 -0.26 8.80
N ARG A 97 1.12 0.36 7.76
CA ARG A 97 0.38 1.24 6.85
C ARG A 97 0.87 0.94 5.43
N LEU A 98 -0.02 0.36 4.64
CA LEU A 98 0.22 0.03 3.23
C LEU A 98 -0.73 0.88 2.41
N ALA A 99 -0.21 1.71 1.51
CA ALA A 99 -1.01 2.70 0.81
C ALA A 99 -0.66 2.78 -0.68
N PHE A 100 -1.71 2.90 -1.49
CA PHE A 100 -1.67 3.09 -2.93
C PHE A 100 -2.32 4.43 -3.26
N PHE A 101 -1.60 5.29 -3.99
CA PHE A 101 -2.05 6.63 -4.38
C PHE A 101 -1.99 6.76 -5.90
N PRO A 102 -3.08 6.48 -6.63
CA PRO A 102 -3.16 6.74 -8.06
C PRO A 102 -2.82 8.20 -8.40
N ALA A 103 -2.14 8.47 -9.52
CA ALA A 103 -1.90 9.84 -9.93
C ALA A 103 -3.23 10.60 -10.10
N PRO A 104 -3.40 11.80 -9.51
CA PRO A 104 -4.64 12.58 -9.62
C PRO A 104 -4.88 13.09 -11.06
N HIS A 105 -3.79 13.27 -11.81
CA HIS A 105 -3.79 13.70 -13.21
C HIS A 105 -2.70 12.90 -13.94
N LEU A 106 -3.09 12.16 -14.99
CA LEU A 106 -2.16 11.56 -15.93
C LEU A 106 -1.78 12.61 -16.99
N GLU A 107 -0.81 13.47 -16.66
CA GLU A 107 -0.35 14.53 -17.59
C GLU A 107 0.13 13.93 -18.93
N GLU A 108 0.84 12.79 -18.91
CA GLU A 108 1.32 12.14 -20.14
C GLU A 108 0.19 11.63 -21.05
N PHE A 109 -0.91 11.14 -20.48
CA PHE A 109 -2.10 10.77 -21.27
C PHE A 109 -2.86 11.99 -21.78
N GLN A 110 -2.96 13.05 -20.99
CA GLN A 110 -3.58 14.30 -21.44
C GLN A 110 -2.80 14.91 -22.61
N ASN A 111 -1.47 14.75 -22.61
CA ASN A 111 -0.58 15.29 -23.62
C ASN A 111 -0.38 14.37 -24.83
N ASN A 112 -0.44 13.04 -24.66
CA ASN A 112 -0.21 12.04 -25.72
C ASN A 112 -1.19 10.84 -25.64
N PRO A 113 -2.51 11.06 -25.75
CA PRO A 113 -3.51 10.00 -25.56
C PRO A 113 -3.38 8.85 -26.58
N ASP A 114 -2.93 9.14 -27.80
CA ASP A 114 -2.87 8.18 -28.90
C ASP A 114 -1.87 7.04 -28.62
N ILE A 115 -0.76 7.33 -27.92
CA ILE A 115 0.28 6.34 -27.56
C ILE A 115 -0.27 5.28 -26.60
N TYR A 116 -1.17 5.66 -25.69
CA TYR A 116 -1.75 4.76 -24.67
C TYR A 116 -3.07 4.11 -25.11
N LEU A 117 -3.74 4.67 -26.13
CA LEU A 117 -4.96 4.10 -26.70
C LEU A 117 -4.66 2.96 -27.68
N GLU A 118 -3.50 2.97 -28.34
CA GLU A 118 -3.03 1.86 -29.18
C GLU A 118 -2.55 0.67 -28.35
N ASP A 119 -2.12 0.90 -27.11
CA ASP A 119 -1.62 -0.12 -26.20
C ASP A 119 -2.74 -0.60 -25.25
N THR A 120 -3.39 -1.71 -25.59
CA THR A 120 -4.62 -2.23 -24.93
C THR A 120 -4.49 -2.42 -23.41
N ILE A 121 -3.27 -2.53 -22.89
CA ILE A 121 -2.98 -2.71 -21.46
C ILE A 121 -3.24 -1.40 -20.67
N TYR A 122 -3.03 -0.24 -21.29
CA TYR A 122 -3.10 1.06 -20.61
C TYR A 122 -4.43 1.78 -20.80
N ALA A 123 -5.16 1.51 -21.88
CA ALA A 123 -6.42 2.18 -22.20
C ALA A 123 -7.49 2.04 -21.10
N ASP A 124 -7.59 0.88 -20.45
CA ASP A 124 -8.57 0.61 -19.38
C ASP A 124 -8.22 1.29 -18.06
N MET A 125 -6.93 1.54 -17.80
CA MET A 125 -6.44 2.12 -16.54
C MET A 125 -6.55 3.66 -16.51
N VAL A 126 -6.68 4.29 -17.69
CA VAL A 126 -6.48 5.73 -17.88
C VAL A 126 -7.73 6.44 -18.43
N ALA A 127 -8.87 5.73 -18.49
CA ALA A 127 -10.10 6.30 -19.01
C ALA A 127 -10.53 7.55 -18.23
N ARG A 128 -10.89 8.63 -18.95
CA ARG A 128 -11.20 9.98 -18.40
C ARG A 128 -12.31 10.02 -17.33
N HIS A 129 -13.04 8.93 -17.13
CA HIS A 129 -14.12 8.80 -16.15
C HIS A 129 -13.67 8.15 -14.83
N ILE A 130 -12.43 7.66 -14.74
CA ILE A 130 -11.89 7.06 -13.53
C ILE A 130 -11.60 8.17 -12.52
N VAL A 131 -12.19 8.04 -11.34
CA VAL A 131 -11.92 8.93 -10.20
C VAL A 131 -10.77 8.33 -9.40
N PRO A 132 -9.55 8.92 -9.41
CA PRO A 132 -8.44 8.40 -8.63
C PRO A 132 -8.72 8.62 -7.14
N PHE A 133 -8.59 7.57 -6.34
CA PHE A 133 -8.69 7.63 -4.88
C PHE A 133 -7.63 6.76 -4.22
N PRO A 134 -7.12 7.17 -3.04
CA PRO A 134 -6.14 6.37 -2.33
C PRO A 134 -6.79 5.12 -1.72
N VAL A 135 -6.05 4.02 -1.74
CA VAL A 135 -6.42 2.77 -1.06
C VAL A 135 -5.41 2.50 0.04
N ARG A 136 -5.87 2.11 1.23
CA ARG A 136 -4.98 1.87 2.36
C ARG A 136 -5.38 0.66 3.20
N PHE A 137 -4.41 -0.18 3.51
CA PHE A 137 -4.52 -1.21 4.54
C PHE A 137 -3.74 -0.77 5.78
N ASP A 138 -4.44 -0.64 6.89
CA ASP A 138 -3.86 -0.27 8.17
C ASP A 138 -3.99 -1.44 9.15
N TYR A 139 -2.98 -1.60 10.00
CA TYR A 139 -3.06 -2.41 11.20
C TYR A 139 -2.51 -1.63 12.38
N ASN A 140 -3.15 -1.70 13.55
CA ASN A 140 -2.67 -1.04 14.76
C ASN A 140 -3.08 -1.78 16.03
N ALA A 141 -2.21 -2.69 16.49
CA ALA A 141 -2.35 -3.44 17.75
C ALA A 141 -2.31 -2.56 19.01
N ARG A 142 -1.88 -1.30 18.88
CA ARG A 142 -1.77 -0.36 20.00
C ARG A 142 -3.06 0.41 20.26
N ASN A 143 -4.03 0.27 19.36
CA ASN A 143 -5.31 0.90 19.54
C ASN A 143 -6.06 0.16 20.64
N SER A 144 -6.29 0.81 21.77
CA SER A 144 -6.97 0.21 22.93
C SER A 144 -8.48 0.03 22.75
N ARG A 145 -9.03 0.45 21.59
CA ARG A 145 -10.46 0.40 21.28
C ARG A 145 -10.73 -0.62 20.17
N GLU A 146 -10.54 -1.89 20.49
CA GLU A 146 -10.95 -3.03 19.67
C GLU A 146 -12.48 -3.04 19.55
N THR A 147 -12.99 -2.36 18.53
CA THR A 147 -14.42 -2.16 18.31
C THR A 147 -14.70 -2.22 16.83
N LEU A 148 -15.95 -2.50 16.44
CA LEU A 148 -16.36 -2.49 15.04
C LEU A 148 -16.07 -1.16 14.33
N ALA A 149 -16.11 -0.03 15.06
CA ALA A 149 -15.79 1.29 14.53
C ALA A 149 -14.27 1.54 14.38
N HIS A 150 -13.44 0.73 15.05
CA HIS A 150 -11.98 0.83 15.02
C HIS A 150 -11.32 -0.56 14.96
N PRO A 151 -11.48 -1.31 13.85
CA PRO A 151 -10.84 -2.61 13.71
C PRO A 151 -9.34 -2.54 13.84
N LEU A 152 -8.73 -3.60 14.40
CA LEU A 152 -7.28 -3.71 14.49
C LEU A 152 -6.65 -3.68 13.11
N SER A 153 -7.24 -4.36 12.12
CA SER A 153 -6.87 -4.30 10.71
C SER A 153 -8.06 -3.87 9.86
N HIS A 154 -7.86 -2.89 8.97
CA HIS A 154 -8.92 -2.39 8.10
C HIS A 154 -8.40 -1.86 6.76
N LEU A 155 -9.29 -1.89 5.78
CA LEU A 155 -9.19 -1.25 4.49
C LEU A 155 -9.89 0.12 4.54
N THR A 156 -9.21 1.15 4.06
CA THR A 156 -9.73 2.49 3.81
C THR A 156 -9.73 2.75 2.30
N LEU A 157 -10.87 3.19 1.77
CA LEU A 157 -11.00 3.69 0.40
C LEU A 157 -11.23 5.20 0.44
N GLY A 158 -10.44 5.98 -0.29
CA GLY A 158 -10.49 7.43 -0.23
C GLY A 158 -9.92 8.03 1.06
N GLN A 159 -10.23 9.30 1.31
CA GLN A 159 -9.80 10.03 2.51
C GLN A 159 -10.92 10.12 3.57
N TYR A 160 -11.90 9.21 3.53
CA TYR A 160 -13.03 9.20 4.45
C TYR A 160 -12.60 8.73 5.85
N LYS A 161 -12.79 9.58 6.86
CA LYS A 161 -12.42 9.32 8.27
C LYS A 161 -13.03 8.03 8.85
N ASN A 162 -14.24 7.69 8.40
CA ASN A 162 -15.03 6.57 8.91
C ASN A 162 -15.02 5.34 7.99
N CYS A 163 -14.33 5.40 6.84
CA CYS A 163 -14.18 4.23 5.98
C CYS A 163 -13.13 3.29 6.60
N ARG A 164 -13.62 2.28 7.33
CA ARG A 164 -12.80 1.27 8.01
C ARG A 164 -13.44 -0.10 7.81
N ILE A 165 -13.28 -0.66 6.62
CA ILE A 165 -13.80 -1.98 6.29
C ILE A 165 -12.90 -3.01 7.00
N PRO A 166 -13.41 -3.86 7.90
CA PRO A 166 -12.57 -4.81 8.63
C PRO A 166 -11.81 -5.76 7.70
N VAL A 167 -10.59 -6.14 8.10
CA VAL A 167 -9.73 -7.08 7.37
C VAL A 167 -9.36 -8.23 8.32
N THR A 168 -9.39 -9.47 7.81
CA THR A 168 -9.24 -10.67 8.67
C THR A 168 -7.92 -10.75 9.44
N ALA A 169 -6.85 -10.18 8.88
CA ALA A 169 -5.49 -10.23 9.42
C ALA A 169 -4.68 -9.02 8.92
N PRO A 170 -3.56 -8.67 9.59
CA PRO A 170 -2.60 -7.73 9.02
C PRO A 170 -2.10 -8.22 7.65
N VAL A 171 -1.86 -7.27 6.75
CA VAL A 171 -1.52 -7.54 5.35
C VAL A 171 0.00 -7.59 5.20
N THR A 172 0.48 -8.58 4.45
CA THR A 172 1.90 -8.71 4.10
C THR A 172 2.22 -7.92 2.82
N PRO A 173 3.49 -7.58 2.57
CA PRO A 173 3.89 -6.89 1.34
C PRO A 173 3.39 -7.61 0.09
N PHE A 174 3.50 -8.94 0.03
CA PHE A 174 3.03 -9.72 -1.12
C PHE A 174 1.55 -9.50 -1.39
N TRP A 175 0.69 -9.67 -0.39
CA TRP A 175 -0.75 -9.54 -0.58
C TRP A 175 -1.18 -8.14 -0.98
N PHE A 176 -0.45 -7.14 -0.51
CA PHE A 176 -0.72 -5.76 -0.89
C PHE A 176 -0.37 -5.48 -2.35
N ILE A 177 0.80 -5.93 -2.81
CA ILE A 177 1.21 -5.77 -4.22
C ILE A 177 0.34 -6.63 -5.13
N ASP A 178 0.00 -7.85 -4.73
CA ASP A 178 -0.95 -8.71 -5.42
C ASP A 178 -2.30 -8.00 -5.62
N PHE A 179 -2.86 -7.46 -4.53
CA PHE A 179 -4.11 -6.70 -4.58
C PHE A 179 -4.02 -5.51 -5.54
N ILE A 180 -2.92 -4.75 -5.51
CA ILE A 180 -2.73 -3.61 -6.42
C ILE A 180 -2.68 -4.09 -7.87
N LEU A 181 -1.76 -5.00 -8.20
CA LEU A 181 -1.55 -5.46 -9.57
C LEU A 181 -2.78 -6.15 -10.15
N ARG A 182 -3.51 -6.91 -9.33
CA ARG A 182 -4.66 -7.69 -9.78
C ARG A 182 -5.92 -6.85 -10.00
N ASN A 183 -6.06 -5.71 -9.32
CA ASN A 183 -7.28 -4.91 -9.34
C ASN A 183 -7.12 -3.54 -10.02
N PHE A 184 -5.88 -3.03 -10.14
CA PHE A 184 -5.58 -1.72 -10.72
C PHE A 184 -4.66 -1.81 -11.93
N TYR A 185 -4.04 -2.97 -12.16
CA TYR A 185 -3.18 -3.23 -13.32
C TYR A 185 -3.60 -4.56 -13.96
N HIS A 186 -2.83 -5.03 -14.95
CA HIS A 186 -3.12 -6.29 -15.61
C HIS A 186 -2.85 -7.50 -14.69
N PRO A 187 -3.80 -8.46 -14.54
CA PRO A 187 -3.66 -9.61 -13.63
C PRO A 187 -2.43 -10.49 -13.88
N GLU A 188 -1.90 -10.52 -15.10
CA GLU A 188 -0.70 -11.29 -15.47
C GLU A 188 0.54 -10.90 -14.65
N TRP A 189 0.64 -9.63 -14.25
CA TRP A 189 1.73 -9.15 -13.39
C TRP A 189 1.61 -9.73 -11.98
N ALA A 190 0.38 -9.90 -11.49
CA ALA A 190 0.16 -10.52 -10.18
C ALA A 190 0.49 -12.03 -10.19
N GLU A 191 0.29 -12.73 -11.31
CA GLU A 191 0.61 -14.16 -11.46
C GLU A 191 2.12 -14.45 -11.44
N ARG A 192 2.93 -13.46 -11.81
CA ARG A 192 4.39 -13.55 -11.88
C ARG A 192 5.10 -13.03 -10.63
N LEU A 193 4.35 -12.67 -9.58
CA LEU A 193 4.93 -12.14 -8.36
C LEU A 193 5.89 -13.16 -7.69
N PRO A 194 7.00 -12.69 -7.12
CA PRO A 194 7.93 -13.54 -6.38
C PRO A 194 7.26 -14.12 -5.12
N ASN A 195 7.91 -15.12 -4.51
CA ASN A 195 7.40 -15.93 -3.39
C ASN A 195 6.52 -15.16 -2.37
N ARG A 196 5.31 -15.69 -2.18
CA ARG A 196 4.27 -15.23 -1.26
C ARG A 196 4.71 -15.07 0.20
N GLY A 197 5.60 -15.93 0.68
CA GLY A 197 6.02 -15.95 2.09
C GLY A 197 4.90 -16.31 3.08
N ASP A 198 5.16 -16.08 4.36
CA ASP A 198 4.23 -16.37 5.46
C ASP A 198 3.14 -15.30 5.60
N SER A 199 1.98 -15.71 6.13
CA SER A 199 0.87 -14.81 6.53
C SER A 199 0.98 -14.38 8.02
N PHE A 200 0.42 -13.23 8.38
CA PHE A 200 0.18 -12.86 9.78
C PHE A 200 -1.01 -13.61 10.37
N ALA A 201 -1.05 -13.76 11.69
CA ALA A 201 -2.21 -14.33 12.38
C ALA A 201 -3.44 -13.44 12.21
N LYS A 202 -4.63 -14.06 12.24
CA LYS A 202 -5.91 -13.34 12.20
C LYS A 202 -6.03 -12.40 13.40
N SER A 203 -6.54 -11.19 13.15
CA SER A 203 -6.82 -10.18 14.17
C SER A 203 -8.28 -9.72 14.17
N ILE A 204 -9.13 -10.33 13.36
CA ILE A 204 -10.55 -9.98 13.23
C ILE A 204 -11.36 -10.45 14.43
N LEU A 205 -12.23 -9.57 14.92
CA LEU A 205 -13.13 -9.81 16.05
C LEU A 205 -14.40 -10.56 15.60
N PRO A 206 -15.08 -11.28 16.50
CA PRO A 206 -16.38 -11.89 16.19
C PRO A 206 -17.43 -10.89 15.72
N SER A 207 -17.42 -9.67 16.28
CA SER A 207 -18.33 -8.59 15.87
C SER A 207 -18.05 -8.07 14.46
N GLU A 208 -16.79 -8.09 14.02
CA GLU A 208 -16.37 -7.70 12.67
C GLU A 208 -16.79 -8.75 11.62
N GLN A 209 -16.87 -10.03 12.01
CA GLN A 209 -17.37 -11.09 11.14
C GLN A 209 -18.87 -10.98 10.84
N GLY A 210 -19.62 -10.19 11.64
CA GLY A 210 -21.04 -9.92 11.43
C GLY A 210 -21.35 -8.86 10.37
N VAL A 211 -20.33 -8.25 9.75
CA VAL A 211 -20.49 -7.25 8.68
C VAL A 211 -19.66 -7.62 7.45
N VAL A 212 -19.85 -6.89 6.34
CA VAL A 212 -18.99 -7.00 5.16
C VAL A 212 -17.54 -6.68 5.54
N HIS A 213 -16.65 -7.62 5.24
CA HIS A 213 -15.23 -7.54 5.57
C HIS A 213 -14.37 -8.16 4.46
N VAL A 214 -13.07 -7.87 4.49
CA VAL A 214 -12.09 -8.39 3.52
C VAL A 214 -11.33 -9.56 4.13
N VAL A 215 -11.20 -10.65 3.38
CA VAL A 215 -10.45 -11.84 3.79
C VAL A 215 -9.08 -11.84 3.12
N ILE A 216 -8.03 -11.82 3.94
CA ILE A 216 -6.66 -12.10 3.49
C ILE A 216 -6.48 -13.63 3.38
N PRO A 217 -6.05 -14.17 2.23
CA PRO A 217 -5.94 -15.61 2.07
C PRO A 217 -4.85 -16.21 2.99
N SER A 218 -5.13 -17.42 3.48
CA SER A 218 -4.33 -18.16 4.48
C SER A 218 -3.09 -18.77 3.87
#